data_AF-A0A2S2QE61-F1
#
_entry.id   AF-A0A2S2QE61-F1
#
_cell.length_a   1.000
_cell.length_b   1.000
_cell.length_c   1.000
_cell.angle_alpha   90.00
_cell.angle_beta   90.00
_cell.angle_gamma   90.00
#
_symmetry.space_group_name_H-M   'P 1'
#
loop_
_entity.id
_entity.type
_entity.pdbx_description
1 polymer ?
#
loop_
_entity_poly.entity_id
_entity_poly.type
_entity_poly.pdbx_seq_one_letter_code
_entity_poly.pdbx_strand_id
1 'polypeptide(L)'
;MAVSTYREELKKILKEPNSTTIASIKKTVQENNYFNLSDADRRSILDQVLRCYVLDIVLSKPPNIYDVCKMWTSFTIELVRNEMCTAIMPVVILSDMFDVTTVDLCEKMFDHVETNVNVLKESQFFMACKNNLLRMCNDLLRRLSRSRNTVFCGRILLFLAKFFPFSERSGLNIVSEFNLENVTEYLNENNFDQNEDLQDSMTEEETKSDTIIEKVNVDKNLYLKFWALQDYFRNPNQCYKAEHWKLFISHTEFIFSIFQSHKLEHVSRTDTESTEQNIHYFPKYLTNHKLLELQLSDVNFRRYILIQFLLLFQYLDAPVKFKPDNFKIKPDQQEWIKNSINNIYELINNTPPDGIRFSEVVKNILQREEQWNKWKNDGCPEVVKRLIPASDQGDMPAPKRRLRKNLGDVIKNMTANNKVFLGDPELTKLWNFKPDNLEACKGPERDFLPSFDSFFQEAFEQLDPELCIENQYK
;
A
#
# COMPACT_ATOMS: atom_id res chain seq x y z
N MET A 1 35.96 22.18 40.82
CA MET A 1 34.62 22.73 40.48
C MET A 1 33.59 21.64 40.74
N ALA A 2 32.30 21.94 40.90
CA ALA A 2 31.25 20.93 40.99
C ALA A 2 30.66 20.63 39.60
N VAL A 3 30.06 19.46 39.40
CA VAL A 3 29.32 19.16 38.14
C VAL A 3 28.23 20.22 37.87
N SER A 4 27.70 20.86 38.92
CA SER A 4 26.79 22.00 38.82
C SER A 4 27.41 23.23 38.14
N THR A 5 28.64 23.62 38.49
CA THR A 5 29.35 24.75 37.85
C THR A 5 29.61 24.49 36.36
N TYR A 6 29.94 23.25 35.98
CA TYR A 6 30.11 22.87 34.57
C TYR A 6 28.79 22.95 33.78
N ARG A 7 27.67 22.52 34.40
CA ARG A 7 26.33 22.67 33.80
C ARG A 7 25.96 24.15 33.60
N GLU A 8 26.29 25.01 34.55
CA GLU A 8 26.03 26.46 34.45
C GLU A 8 26.90 27.13 33.36
N GLU A 9 28.15 26.72 33.20
CA GLU A 9 29.01 27.18 32.11
C GLU A 9 28.44 26.77 30.74
N LEU A 10 28.02 25.51 30.58
CA LEU A 10 27.38 25.04 29.35
C LEU A 10 26.07 25.79 29.05
N LYS A 11 25.23 26.05 30.06
CA LYS A 11 24.02 26.87 29.89
C LYS A 11 24.33 28.31 29.45
N LYS A 12 25.44 28.89 29.91
CA LYS A 12 25.87 30.24 29.49
C LYS A 12 26.38 30.28 28.05
N ILE A 13 26.94 29.18 27.55
CA ILE A 13 27.45 29.05 26.18
C ILE A 13 26.30 28.83 25.19
N LEU A 14 25.26 28.07 25.57
CA LEU A 14 24.12 27.69 24.71
C LEU A 14 23.16 28.83 24.34
N LYS A 15 23.55 30.11 24.43
CA LYS A 15 22.64 31.24 24.17
C LYS A 15 22.13 31.34 22.74
N GLU A 16 22.95 30.96 21.75
CA GLU A 16 22.56 30.96 20.34
C GLU A 16 23.04 29.69 19.63
N PRO A 17 22.22 29.05 18.79
CA PRO A 17 22.60 27.85 18.03
C PRO A 17 23.43 28.24 16.79
N ASN A 18 24.69 28.63 17.00
CA ASN A 18 25.62 29.07 15.95
C ASN A 18 26.89 28.20 15.90
N SER A 19 27.63 28.23 14.78
CA SER A 19 28.91 27.52 14.61
C SER A 19 29.99 27.96 15.62
N THR A 20 29.93 29.23 16.05
CA THR A 20 30.76 29.77 17.14
C THR A 20 30.46 29.08 18.47
N THR A 21 29.20 28.79 18.75
CA THR A 21 28.77 28.04 19.95
C THR A 21 29.29 26.62 19.92
N ILE A 22 29.32 25.97 18.76
CA ILE A 22 29.93 24.63 18.60
C ILE A 22 31.44 24.69 18.91
N ALA A 23 32.15 25.70 18.41
CA ALA A 23 33.57 25.89 18.69
C ALA A 23 33.82 26.16 20.19
N SER A 24 32.97 26.97 20.83
CA SER A 24 33.02 27.21 22.28
C SER A 24 32.74 25.95 23.09
N ILE A 25 31.74 25.14 22.72
CA ILE A 25 31.47 23.86 23.40
C ILE A 25 32.65 22.90 23.18
N LYS A 26 33.24 22.83 21.97
CA LYS A 26 34.44 22.00 21.71
C LYS A 26 35.60 22.43 22.61
N LYS A 27 35.85 23.73 22.71
CA LYS A 27 36.89 24.29 23.57
C LYS A 27 36.62 23.96 25.04
N THR A 28 35.40 24.16 25.54
CA THR A 28 35.03 23.86 26.93
C THR A 28 35.05 22.35 27.24
N VAL A 29 34.73 21.48 26.28
CA VAL A 29 34.80 20.02 26.43
C VAL A 29 36.26 19.51 26.41
N GLN A 30 37.12 20.14 25.61
CA GLN A 30 38.56 19.84 25.54
C GLN A 30 39.34 20.39 26.74
N GLU A 31 39.01 21.60 27.22
CA GLU A 31 39.65 22.25 28.36
C GLU A 31 39.26 21.61 29.70
N ASN A 32 38.06 21.03 29.81
CA ASN A 32 37.57 20.40 31.04
C ASN A 32 38.02 18.93 31.23
N ASN A 33 39.33 18.68 31.19
CA ASN A 33 39.92 17.41 31.64
C ASN A 33 39.99 17.26 33.19
N TYR A 34 39.47 18.23 33.95
CA TYR A 34 39.63 18.32 35.40
C TYR A 34 38.97 17.20 36.23
N PHE A 35 38.07 16.40 35.67
CA PHE A 35 37.26 15.42 36.43
C PHE A 35 37.53 13.95 36.13
N ASN A 36 38.48 13.60 35.24
CA ASN A 36 38.68 12.22 34.77
C ASN A 36 37.37 11.53 34.31
N LEU A 37 36.41 12.31 33.81
CA LEU A 37 35.16 11.78 33.28
C LEU A 37 35.41 11.11 31.92
N SER A 38 34.81 9.94 31.73
CA SER A 38 34.73 9.28 30.43
C SER A 38 34.07 10.20 29.40
N ASP A 39 34.46 10.09 28.13
CA ASP A 39 33.82 10.84 27.05
C ASP A 39 32.31 10.57 26.98
N ALA A 40 31.86 9.37 27.39
CA ALA A 40 30.45 9.03 27.49
C ALA A 40 29.70 9.87 28.56
N ASP A 41 30.32 10.10 29.71
CA ASP A 41 29.72 10.88 30.79
C ASP A 41 29.64 12.36 30.42
N ARG A 42 30.66 12.88 29.71
CA ARG A 42 30.67 14.26 29.20
C ARG A 42 29.55 14.48 28.18
N ARG A 43 29.35 13.53 27.25
CA ARG A 43 28.24 13.53 26.29
C ARG A 43 26.88 13.52 26.98
N SER A 44 26.70 12.64 27.97
CA SER A 44 25.45 12.55 28.74
C SER A 44 25.11 13.84 29.50
N ILE A 45 26.11 14.50 30.09
CA ILE A 45 25.91 15.80 30.77
C ILE A 45 25.49 16.88 29.75
N LEU A 46 26.15 16.94 28.59
CA LEU A 46 25.80 17.88 27.53
C LEU A 46 24.38 17.63 27.01
N ASP A 47 24.02 16.37 26.77
CA ASP A 47 22.69 15.95 26.33
C ASP A 47 21.60 16.40 27.32
N GLN A 48 21.83 16.24 28.63
CA GLN A 48 20.89 16.68 29.66
C GLN A 48 20.76 18.22 29.69
N VAL A 49 21.87 18.95 29.62
CA VAL A 49 21.85 20.42 29.62
C VAL A 49 21.13 20.95 28.39
N LEU A 50 21.40 20.37 27.22
CA LEU A 50 20.76 20.74 25.96
C LEU A 50 19.25 20.48 26.02
N ARG A 51 18.83 19.30 26.48
CA ARG A 51 17.41 18.94 26.63
C ARG A 51 16.66 19.92 27.53
N CYS A 52 17.18 20.20 28.73
CA CYS A 52 16.56 21.13 29.66
C CYS A 52 16.49 22.56 29.09
N TYR A 53 17.57 23.03 28.47
CA TYR A 53 17.63 24.38 27.94
C TYR A 53 16.62 24.60 26.79
N VAL A 54 16.54 23.65 25.86
CA VAL A 54 15.58 23.71 24.76
C VAL A 54 14.14 23.64 25.28
N LEU A 55 13.86 22.78 26.24
CA LEU A 55 12.55 22.70 26.89
C LEU A 55 12.16 24.03 27.56
N ASP A 56 13.07 24.65 28.31
CA ASP A 56 12.82 25.95 28.97
C ASP A 56 12.49 27.04 27.94
N ILE A 57 13.19 27.07 26.81
CA ILE A 57 12.92 28.01 25.71
C ILE A 57 11.54 27.76 25.09
N VAL A 58 11.20 26.50 24.79
CA VAL A 58 9.91 26.17 24.16
C VAL A 58 8.75 26.48 25.11
N LEU A 59 8.92 26.23 26.41
CA LEU A 59 7.95 26.57 27.45
C LEU A 59 7.74 28.08 27.62
N SER A 60 8.77 28.90 27.35
CA SER A 60 8.65 30.36 27.37
C SER A 60 7.76 30.93 26.25
N LYS A 61 7.34 30.09 25.28
CA LYS A 61 6.44 30.43 24.16
C LYS A 61 6.84 31.72 23.43
N PRO A 62 8.05 31.78 22.84
CA PRO A 62 8.47 32.93 22.06
C PRO A 62 7.57 33.11 20.82
N PRO A 63 7.39 34.35 20.31
CA PRO A 63 6.53 34.61 19.15
C PRO A 63 6.97 33.84 17.89
N ASN A 64 8.27 33.56 17.73
CA ASN A 64 8.85 32.79 16.62
C ASN A 64 9.20 31.35 17.04
N ILE A 65 8.32 30.69 17.78
CA ILE A 65 8.56 29.33 18.31
C ILE A 65 8.92 28.30 17.24
N TYR A 66 8.36 28.42 16.03
CA TYR A 66 8.68 27.53 14.90
C TYR A 66 10.15 27.63 14.48
N ASP A 67 10.65 28.86 14.27
CA ASP A 67 12.03 29.09 13.83
C ASP A 67 13.02 28.66 14.91
N VAL A 68 12.69 28.94 16.17
CA VAL A 68 13.47 28.50 17.33
C VAL A 68 13.58 26.98 17.35
N CYS A 69 12.46 26.25 17.27
CA CYS A 69 12.48 24.79 17.22
C CYS A 69 13.32 24.25 16.06
N LYS A 70 13.14 24.81 14.85
CA LYS A 70 13.89 24.44 13.64
C LYS A 70 15.40 24.65 13.80
N MET A 71 15.80 25.79 14.35
CA MET A 71 17.21 26.11 14.62
C MET A 71 17.81 25.11 15.61
N TRP A 72 17.10 24.80 16.71
CA TRP A 72 17.58 23.85 17.72
C TRP A 72 17.66 22.41 17.21
N THR A 73 16.70 21.97 16.40
CA THR A 73 16.77 20.64 15.75
C THR A 73 17.98 20.55 14.83
N SER A 74 18.20 21.56 13.98
CA SER A 74 19.34 21.60 13.04
C SER A 74 20.68 21.63 13.79
N PHE A 75 20.77 22.43 14.85
CA PHE A 75 21.94 22.53 15.71
C PHE A 75 22.28 21.22 16.41
N THR A 76 21.27 20.49 16.89
CA THR A 76 21.48 19.19 17.55
C THR A 76 22.03 18.15 16.56
N ILE A 77 21.56 18.16 15.31
CA ILE A 77 22.10 17.32 14.24
C ILE A 77 23.59 17.65 14.00
N GLU A 78 23.95 18.93 13.98
CA GLU A 78 25.33 19.37 13.81
C GLU A 78 26.24 18.98 15.00
N LEU A 79 25.72 19.05 16.23
CA LEU A 79 26.43 18.57 17.43
C LEU A 79 26.72 17.07 17.38
N VAL A 80 25.78 16.27 16.89
CA VAL A 80 25.99 14.83 16.71
C VAL A 80 27.01 14.56 15.61
N ARG A 81 26.97 15.28 14.48
CA ARG A 81 27.98 15.16 13.41
C ARG A 81 29.40 15.50 13.89
N ASN A 82 29.52 16.38 14.88
CA ASN A 82 30.77 16.71 15.56
C ASN A 82 31.14 15.73 16.69
N GLU A 83 30.41 14.62 16.86
CA GLU A 83 30.60 13.59 17.89
C GLU A 83 30.51 14.09 19.34
N MET A 84 29.78 15.19 19.56
CA MET A 84 29.68 15.86 20.86
C MET A 84 28.47 15.42 21.67
N CYS A 85 27.41 14.97 21.00
CA CYS A 85 26.15 14.53 21.59
C CYS A 85 25.85 13.08 21.20
N THR A 86 24.98 12.42 21.96
CA THR A 86 24.51 11.08 21.61
C THR A 86 23.68 11.13 20.32
N ALA A 87 23.82 10.12 19.46
CA ALA A 87 23.13 10.05 18.18
C ALA A 87 21.59 10.11 18.26
N ILE A 88 21.03 9.78 19.43
CA ILE A 88 19.59 9.78 19.73
C ILE A 88 19.06 11.20 20.01
N MET A 89 19.94 12.15 20.38
CA MET A 89 19.56 13.45 20.93
C MET A 89 18.64 14.29 20.03
N PRO A 90 18.86 14.37 18.69
CA PRO A 90 17.98 15.15 17.81
C PRO A 90 16.51 14.69 17.89
N VAL A 91 16.27 13.38 17.97
CA VAL A 91 14.91 12.82 18.01
C VAL A 91 14.29 12.97 19.40
N VAL A 92 15.06 12.87 20.47
CA VAL A 92 14.55 13.08 21.84
C VAL A 92 14.12 14.53 22.04
N ILE A 93 14.94 15.49 21.62
CA ILE A 93 14.58 16.91 21.69
C ILE A 93 13.34 17.19 20.84
N LEU A 94 13.29 16.63 19.63
CA LEU A 94 12.14 16.77 18.75
C LEU A 94 10.86 16.21 19.41
N SER A 95 10.94 15.05 20.07
CA SER A 95 9.83 14.45 20.83
C SER A 95 9.36 15.36 21.97
N ASP A 96 10.30 15.88 22.76
CA ASP A 96 10.00 16.79 23.86
C ASP A 96 9.33 18.09 23.36
N MET A 97 9.81 18.63 22.24
CA MET A 97 9.20 19.79 21.59
C MET A 97 7.77 19.48 21.13
N PHE A 98 7.55 18.32 20.53
CA PHE A 98 6.20 17.93 20.11
C PHE A 98 5.26 17.82 21.31
N ASP A 99 5.69 17.22 22.42
CA ASP A 99 4.86 17.03 23.61
C ASP A 99 4.38 18.35 24.24
N VAL A 100 5.17 19.42 24.15
CA VAL A 100 4.88 20.73 24.77
C VAL A 100 4.16 21.70 23.82
N THR A 101 4.11 21.41 22.52
CA THR A 101 3.55 22.31 21.49
C THR A 101 2.12 21.95 21.11
N THR A 102 1.37 22.89 20.51
CA THR A 102 0.02 22.65 19.98
C THR A 102 0.06 21.84 18.69
N VAL A 103 -1.06 21.20 18.34
CA VAL A 103 -1.17 20.35 17.13
C VAL A 103 -0.84 21.12 15.84
N ASP A 104 -1.32 22.35 15.70
CA ASP A 104 -1.06 23.17 14.50
C ASP A 104 0.43 23.49 14.33
N LEU A 105 1.16 23.65 15.44
CA LEU A 105 2.60 23.87 15.42
C LEU A 105 3.34 22.56 15.15
N CYS A 106 2.88 21.44 15.70
CA CYS A 106 3.44 20.12 15.40
C CYS A 106 3.39 19.82 13.90
N GLU A 107 2.28 20.15 13.23
CA GLU A 107 2.15 19.96 11.78
C GLU A 107 3.21 20.75 11.01
N LYS A 108 3.39 22.04 11.31
CA LYS A 108 4.44 22.87 10.70
C LYS A 108 5.84 22.35 11.01
N MET A 109 6.09 21.96 12.26
CA MET A 109 7.37 21.40 12.68
C MET A 109 7.68 20.08 11.96
N PHE A 110 6.66 19.29 11.63
CA PHE A 110 6.84 18.03 10.91
C PHE A 110 7.39 18.23 9.48
N ASP A 111 7.12 19.37 8.83
CA ASP A 111 7.74 19.72 7.54
C ASP A 111 9.27 19.69 7.61
N HIS A 112 9.83 20.12 8.75
CA HIS A 112 11.27 20.10 8.97
C HIS A 112 11.80 18.67 9.14
N VAL A 113 11.04 17.81 9.83
CA VAL A 113 11.36 16.38 9.99
C VAL A 113 11.37 15.68 8.63
N GLU A 114 10.37 15.96 7.78
CA GLU A 114 10.27 15.44 6.42
C GLU A 114 11.44 15.88 5.53
N THR A 115 11.89 17.13 5.68
CA THR A 115 13.06 17.66 4.95
C THR A 115 14.36 16.95 5.37
N ASN A 116 14.47 16.61 6.65
CA ASN A 116 15.66 15.98 7.23
C ASN A 116 15.69 14.44 7.14
N VAL A 117 14.74 13.80 6.44
CA VAL A 117 14.67 12.33 6.29
C VAL A 117 15.99 11.73 5.82
N ASN A 118 16.66 12.36 4.86
CA ASN A 118 17.90 11.84 4.30
C ASN A 118 19.03 11.82 5.33
N VAL A 119 19.08 12.83 6.20
CA VAL A 119 20.07 12.91 7.29
C VAL A 119 19.78 11.85 8.36
N LEU A 120 18.51 11.67 8.73
CA LEU A 120 18.11 10.66 9.72
C LEU A 120 18.32 9.22 9.22
N LYS A 121 18.41 9.02 7.90
CA LYS A 121 18.73 7.73 7.26
C LYS A 121 20.23 7.41 7.21
N GLU A 122 21.11 8.38 7.47
CA GLU A 122 22.55 8.11 7.56
C GLU A 122 22.82 7.07 8.64
N SER A 123 23.81 6.18 8.43
CA SER A 123 24.10 5.05 9.33
C SER A 123 24.37 5.48 10.78
N GLN A 124 24.95 6.67 10.96
CA GLN A 124 25.22 7.30 12.25
C GLN A 124 23.95 7.57 13.06
N PHE A 125 22.83 7.89 12.40
CA PHE A 125 21.57 8.23 13.06
C PHE A 125 20.60 7.06 13.07
N PHE A 126 20.48 6.34 11.95
CA PHE A 126 19.41 5.38 11.71
C PHE A 126 19.28 4.32 12.82
N MET A 127 20.36 3.65 13.18
CA MET A 127 20.34 2.55 14.16
C MET A 127 19.93 3.02 15.56
N ALA A 128 20.34 4.23 15.95
CA ALA A 128 20.07 4.80 17.26
C ALA A 128 18.68 5.48 17.31
N CYS A 129 18.27 6.12 16.22
CA CYS A 129 17.07 6.95 16.15
C CYS A 129 15.80 6.16 15.86
N LYS A 130 15.87 5.03 15.13
CA LYS A 130 14.68 4.36 14.57
C LYS A 130 13.55 4.08 15.55
N ASN A 131 13.88 3.56 16.75
CA ASN A 131 12.88 3.21 17.75
C ASN A 131 12.29 4.46 18.42
N ASN A 132 13.12 5.49 18.65
CA ASN A 132 12.67 6.75 19.24
C ASN A 132 11.80 7.53 18.26
N LEU A 133 12.15 7.50 16.97
CA LEU A 133 11.36 8.13 15.91
C LEU A 133 10.00 7.43 15.75
N LEU A 134 9.97 6.09 15.82
CA LEU A 134 8.73 5.31 15.81
C LEU A 134 7.85 5.64 17.02
N ARG A 135 8.43 5.74 18.22
CA ARG A 135 7.69 6.15 19.44
C ARG A 135 7.12 7.55 19.29
N MET A 136 7.95 8.52 18.93
CA MET A 136 7.53 9.91 18.70
C MET A 136 6.38 10.02 17.69
N CYS A 137 6.47 9.32 16.55
CA CYS A 137 5.40 9.32 15.55
C CYS A 137 4.13 8.65 16.08
N ASN A 138 4.24 7.55 16.83
CA ASN A 138 3.09 6.88 17.44
C ASN A 138 2.43 7.73 18.53
N ASP A 139 3.22 8.46 19.32
CA ASP A 139 2.72 9.35 20.36
C ASP A 139 2.00 10.56 19.74
N LEU A 140 2.55 11.12 18.65
CA LEU A 140 1.85 12.11 17.82
C LEU A 140 0.52 11.55 17.28
N LEU A 141 0.51 10.35 16.70
CA LEU A 141 -0.70 9.72 16.17
C LEU A 141 -1.77 9.48 17.27
N ARG A 142 -1.37 9.18 18.51
CA ARG A 142 -2.31 9.06 19.64
C ARG A 142 -2.88 10.41 20.08
N ARG A 143 -2.12 11.50 19.91
CA ARG A 143 -2.57 12.86 20.27
C ARG A 143 -3.48 13.48 19.21
N LEU A 144 -3.39 13.03 17.97
CA LEU A 144 -4.18 13.55 16.85
C LEU A 144 -5.59 12.96 16.84
N SER A 145 -6.56 13.82 16.52
CA SER A 145 -7.93 13.37 16.27
C SER A 145 -7.99 12.61 14.95
N ARG A 146 -8.46 11.36 15.00
CA ARG A 146 -8.67 10.50 13.82
C ARG A 146 -9.78 10.98 12.87
N SER A 147 -10.58 11.98 13.25
CA SER A 147 -11.66 12.54 12.41
C SER A 147 -11.31 13.89 11.78
N ARG A 148 -10.57 14.76 12.48
CA ARG A 148 -10.21 16.10 11.98
C ARG A 148 -8.84 16.16 11.31
N ASN A 149 -7.86 15.44 11.85
CA ASN A 149 -6.45 15.57 11.44
C ASN A 149 -6.01 14.39 10.56
N THR A 150 -6.90 13.88 9.70
CA THR A 150 -6.64 12.70 8.86
C THR A 150 -5.48 12.92 7.90
N VAL A 151 -5.36 14.12 7.32
CA VAL A 151 -4.27 14.51 6.43
C VAL A 151 -2.93 14.44 7.15
N PHE A 152 -2.83 15.06 8.34
CA PHE A 152 -1.59 15.05 9.10
C PHE A 152 -1.21 13.64 9.60
N CYS A 153 -2.19 12.83 10.04
CA CYS A 153 -1.96 11.41 10.34
C CYS A 153 -1.41 10.66 9.11
N GLY A 154 -1.96 10.92 7.92
CA GLY A 154 -1.49 10.35 6.66
C GLY A 154 -0.05 10.74 6.33
N ARG A 155 0.31 12.01 6.54
CA ARG A 155 1.69 12.50 6.37
C ARG A 155 2.68 11.78 7.30
N ILE A 156 2.33 11.60 8.57
CA ILE A 156 3.16 10.85 9.53
C ILE A 156 3.35 9.40 9.07
N LEU A 157 2.28 8.73 8.62
CA LEU A 157 2.35 7.35 8.14
C LEU A 157 3.20 7.23 6.85
N LEU A 158 3.07 8.18 5.92
CA LEU A 158 3.90 8.25 4.72
C LEU A 158 5.37 8.49 5.05
N PHE A 159 5.65 9.35 6.03
CA PHE A 159 7.00 9.57 6.54
C PHE A 159 7.59 8.28 7.14
N LEU A 160 6.84 7.55 7.97
CA LEU A 160 7.28 6.27 8.54
C LEU A 160 7.56 5.23 7.43
N ALA A 161 6.67 5.12 6.44
CA ALA A 161 6.84 4.23 5.30
C ALA A 161 8.06 4.62 4.43
N LYS A 162 8.38 5.91 4.33
CA LYS A 162 9.58 6.38 3.64
C LYS A 162 10.84 6.16 4.46
N PHE A 163 10.78 6.30 5.79
CA PHE A 163 11.93 6.20 6.69
C PHE A 163 12.42 4.76 6.83
N PHE A 164 11.50 3.82 7.07
CA PHE A 164 11.80 2.42 7.22
C PHE A 164 12.07 1.74 5.86
N PRO A 165 13.18 0.99 5.71
CA PRO A 165 13.36 0.07 4.59
C PRO A 165 12.19 -0.90 4.51
N PHE A 166 11.83 -1.28 3.29
CA PHE A 166 10.69 -2.14 3.00
C PHE A 166 10.75 -3.53 3.68
N SER A 167 11.96 -4.04 3.93
CA SER A 167 12.21 -5.31 4.63
C SER A 167 12.26 -5.18 6.16
N GLU A 168 12.22 -3.96 6.70
CA GLU A 168 12.35 -3.78 8.14
C GLU A 168 11.09 -4.23 8.86
N ARG A 169 11.28 -5.14 9.83
CA ARG A 169 10.17 -5.74 10.60
C ARG A 169 9.28 -4.71 11.28
N SER A 170 9.82 -3.57 11.70
CA SER A 170 9.04 -2.49 12.35
C SER A 170 7.98 -1.87 11.43
N GLY A 171 8.14 -1.95 10.11
CA GLY A 171 7.19 -1.45 9.12
C GLY A 171 6.23 -2.52 8.58
N LEU A 172 6.32 -3.76 9.07
CA LEU A 172 5.59 -4.91 8.53
C LEU A 172 4.70 -5.54 9.59
N ASN A 173 3.41 -5.71 9.29
CA ASN A 173 2.51 -6.49 10.12
C ASN A 173 2.74 -8.00 9.90
N ILE A 174 3.86 -8.55 10.39
CA ILE A 174 4.28 -9.94 10.12
C ILE A 174 3.25 -10.95 10.65
N VAL A 175 2.72 -10.72 11.85
CA VAL A 175 1.75 -11.59 12.53
C VAL A 175 0.39 -11.58 11.83
N SER A 176 0.12 -10.59 10.96
CA SER A 176 -1.16 -10.41 10.28
C SER A 176 -2.31 -10.14 11.25
N GLU A 177 -2.05 -9.34 12.28
CA GLU A 177 -3.09 -8.93 13.23
C GLU A 177 -4.08 -7.96 12.56
N PHE A 178 -5.35 -8.12 12.90
CA PHE A 178 -6.42 -7.23 12.43
C PHE A 178 -6.51 -5.99 13.31
N ASN A 179 -6.73 -4.83 12.70
CA ASN A 179 -7.01 -3.61 13.43
C ASN A 179 -8.45 -3.63 13.96
N LEU A 180 -8.63 -4.17 15.16
CA LEU A 180 -9.92 -4.22 15.81
C LEU A 180 -10.34 -2.86 16.39
N GLU A 181 -9.53 -1.80 16.42
CA GLU A 181 -9.98 -0.51 16.95
C GLU A 181 -10.94 0.24 16.02
N ASN A 182 -10.95 -0.08 14.72
CA ASN A 182 -11.79 0.63 13.75
C ASN A 182 -13.23 0.10 13.76
N VAL A 183 -13.98 0.46 14.80
CA VAL A 183 -15.40 0.09 14.94
C VAL A 183 -16.27 0.94 14.03
N THR A 184 -17.26 0.30 13.41
CA THR A 184 -18.37 0.98 12.72
C THR A 184 -19.52 1.05 13.71
N GLU A 185 -19.85 2.26 14.16
CA GLU A 185 -20.92 2.48 15.15
C GLU A 185 -22.25 2.57 14.41
N TYR A 186 -23.20 1.70 14.73
CA TYR A 186 -24.54 1.67 14.14
C TYR A 186 -25.60 1.47 15.24
N LEU A 187 -26.87 1.70 14.90
CA LEU A 187 -27.98 1.57 15.83
C LEU A 187 -28.24 0.10 16.15
N ASN A 188 -28.24 -0.26 17.43
CA ASN A 188 -28.62 -1.60 17.88
C ASN A 188 -30.16 -1.72 17.98
N GLU A 189 -30.68 -2.95 18.01
CA GLU A 189 -32.12 -3.25 18.14
C GLU A 189 -32.80 -2.43 19.26
N ASN A 190 -32.13 -2.25 20.40
CA ASN A 190 -32.65 -1.50 21.55
C ASN A 190 -32.71 0.03 21.37
N ASN A 191 -31.91 0.59 20.46
CA ASN A 191 -31.80 2.03 20.22
C ASN A 191 -32.53 2.48 18.94
N PHE A 192 -33.11 1.53 18.20
CA PHE A 192 -33.85 1.81 16.98
C PHE A 192 -35.20 2.49 17.31
N ASP A 193 -35.91 1.95 18.31
CA ASP A 193 -37.27 2.39 18.67
C ASP A 193 -37.29 3.76 19.38
N GLN A 194 -36.20 4.14 20.08
CA GLN A 194 -36.14 5.44 20.80
C GLN A 194 -35.96 6.66 19.88
N ASN A 195 -35.49 6.47 18.64
CA ASN A 195 -35.26 7.56 17.69
C ASN A 195 -36.49 7.86 16.81
N GLU A 196 -37.46 6.95 16.71
CA GLU A 196 -38.70 7.18 15.95
C GLU A 196 -39.68 8.08 16.74
N ASP A 197 -39.74 7.94 18.07
CA ASP A 197 -40.71 8.65 18.92
C ASP A 197 -40.49 10.18 19.07
N LEU A 198 -39.34 10.72 18.62
CA LEU A 198 -38.99 12.13 18.83
C LEU A 198 -39.13 13.02 17.59
N GLN A 199 -39.49 12.48 16.40
CA GLN A 199 -39.46 13.29 15.17
C GLN A 199 -40.69 13.22 14.25
N ASP A 200 -41.63 12.28 14.43
CA ASP A 200 -42.85 12.18 13.60
C ASP A 200 -44.13 12.62 14.35
N SER A 201 -44.03 13.70 15.14
CA SER A 201 -45.23 14.48 15.49
C SER A 201 -45.35 15.64 14.51
N MET A 202 -45.98 15.39 13.36
CA MET A 202 -46.93 16.27 12.66
C MET A 202 -47.25 15.72 11.25
N THR A 203 -48.56 15.49 11.00
CA THR A 203 -49.25 15.26 9.71
C THR A 203 -48.89 13.96 8.96
N GLU A 204 -49.80 13.11 8.47
CA GLU A 204 -51.26 13.08 8.37
C GLU A 204 -51.67 11.67 7.86
N GLU A 205 -52.90 11.25 8.21
CA GLU A 205 -53.77 10.26 7.55
C GLU A 205 -53.48 8.74 7.65
N GLU A 206 -54.16 8.16 8.65
CA GLU A 206 -54.57 6.77 8.79
C GLU A 206 -55.36 6.28 7.54
N THR A 207 -54.73 5.52 6.62
CA THR A 207 -55.42 4.53 5.74
C THR A 207 -54.48 3.67 4.84
N LYS A 208 -53.18 3.55 5.16
CA LYS A 208 -52.25 2.63 4.47
C LYS A 208 -51.29 1.88 5.43
N SER A 209 -51.78 1.51 6.62
CA SER A 209 -50.95 1.03 7.74
C SER A 209 -50.16 -0.24 7.43
N ASP A 210 -50.76 -1.25 6.81
CA ASP A 210 -50.12 -2.58 6.79
C ASP A 210 -48.92 -2.65 5.84
N THR A 211 -49.01 -2.01 4.67
CA THR A 211 -47.90 -1.97 3.71
C THR A 211 -46.76 -1.06 4.16
N ILE A 212 -47.06 -0.01 4.94
CA ILE A 212 -46.05 0.91 5.48
C ILE A 212 -45.32 0.24 6.64
N ILE A 213 -46.04 -0.44 7.54
CA ILE A 213 -45.45 -1.20 8.66
C ILE A 213 -44.57 -2.35 8.14
N GLU A 214 -45.02 -3.08 7.10
CA GLU A 214 -44.19 -4.11 6.47
C GLU A 214 -42.91 -3.53 5.85
N LYS A 215 -42.99 -2.38 5.17
CA LYS A 215 -41.81 -1.71 4.60
C LYS A 215 -40.83 -1.23 5.67
N VAL A 216 -41.31 -0.54 6.70
CA VAL A 216 -40.48 -0.07 7.82
C VAL A 216 -39.78 -1.24 8.52
N ASN A 217 -40.47 -2.37 8.69
CA ASN A 217 -39.88 -3.56 9.31
C ASN A 217 -38.85 -4.25 8.39
N VAL A 218 -39.07 -4.23 7.07
CA VAL A 218 -38.09 -4.70 6.08
C VAL A 218 -36.83 -3.82 6.08
N ASP A 219 -36.99 -2.51 6.19
CA ASP A 219 -35.89 -1.54 6.21
C ASP A 219 -35.07 -1.65 7.51
N LYS A 220 -35.73 -1.87 8.65
CA LYS A 220 -35.07 -2.16 9.93
C LYS A 220 -34.27 -3.46 9.86
N ASN A 221 -34.85 -4.52 9.31
CA ASN A 221 -34.17 -5.81 9.14
C ASN A 221 -32.98 -5.71 8.18
N LEU A 222 -33.14 -4.97 7.07
CA LEU A 222 -32.07 -4.65 6.14
C LEU A 222 -30.93 -3.91 6.83
N TYR A 223 -31.24 -2.85 7.57
CA TYR A 223 -30.24 -2.08 8.30
C TYR A 223 -29.44 -2.94 9.27
N LEU A 224 -30.12 -3.72 10.12
CA LEU A 224 -29.47 -4.54 11.14
C LEU A 224 -28.61 -5.65 10.52
N LYS A 225 -29.13 -6.37 9.54
CA LYS A 225 -28.38 -7.42 8.84
C LYS A 225 -27.18 -6.87 8.08
N PHE A 226 -27.36 -5.71 7.42
CA PHE A 226 -26.31 -5.06 6.65
C PHE A 226 -25.15 -4.61 7.54
N TRP A 227 -25.42 -3.86 8.61
CA TRP A 227 -24.34 -3.38 9.48
C TRP A 227 -23.72 -4.47 10.35
N ALA A 228 -24.47 -5.52 10.68
CA ALA A 228 -23.90 -6.72 11.33
C ALA A 228 -22.83 -7.40 10.46
N LEU A 229 -22.90 -7.30 9.12
CA LEU A 229 -21.85 -7.81 8.23
C LEU A 229 -20.52 -7.06 8.41
N GLN A 230 -20.56 -5.78 8.80
CA GLN A 230 -19.36 -4.98 8.96
C GLN A 230 -18.45 -5.50 10.08
N ASP A 231 -19.01 -6.10 11.12
CA ASP A 231 -18.23 -6.73 12.19
C ASP A 231 -17.52 -8.00 11.70
N TYR A 232 -18.11 -8.75 10.77
CA TYR A 232 -17.44 -9.87 10.11
C TYR A 232 -16.31 -9.41 9.18
N PHE A 233 -16.49 -8.31 8.45
CA PHE A 233 -15.40 -7.71 7.64
C PHE A 233 -14.26 -7.19 8.51
N ARG A 234 -14.56 -6.66 9.69
CA ARG A 234 -13.56 -6.18 10.66
C ARG A 234 -12.80 -7.33 11.33
N ASN A 235 -13.47 -8.43 11.65
CA ASN A 235 -12.86 -9.60 12.27
C ASN A 235 -13.21 -10.90 11.50
N PRO A 236 -12.46 -11.20 10.42
CA PRO A 236 -12.68 -12.40 9.61
C PRO A 236 -12.58 -13.72 10.38
N ASN A 237 -11.87 -13.74 11.51
CA ASN A 237 -11.68 -14.97 12.28
C ASN A 237 -12.99 -15.48 12.91
N GLN A 238 -14.02 -14.65 13.02
CA GLN A 238 -15.34 -15.07 13.50
C GLN A 238 -16.02 -16.06 12.54
N CYS A 239 -15.73 -15.97 11.24
CA CYS A 239 -16.30 -16.84 10.21
C CYS A 239 -15.91 -18.32 10.36
N TYR A 240 -14.89 -18.65 11.16
CA TYR A 240 -14.51 -20.04 11.45
C TYR A 240 -15.41 -20.72 12.51
N LYS A 241 -16.25 -19.96 13.22
CA LYS A 241 -17.19 -20.52 14.19
C LYS A 241 -18.51 -20.91 13.52
N ALA A 242 -19.03 -22.09 13.84
CA ALA A 242 -20.20 -22.65 13.15
C ALA A 242 -21.48 -21.79 13.28
N GLU A 243 -21.74 -21.21 14.46
CA GLU A 243 -22.90 -20.33 14.70
C GLU A 243 -22.82 -19.04 13.88
N HIS A 244 -21.68 -18.36 13.98
CA HIS A 244 -21.40 -17.14 13.25
C HIS A 244 -21.39 -17.34 11.73
N TRP A 245 -20.91 -18.49 11.25
CA TRP A 245 -20.92 -18.83 9.83
C TRP A 245 -22.34 -18.94 9.27
N LYS A 246 -23.25 -19.60 9.98
CA LYS A 246 -24.66 -19.71 9.56
C LYS A 246 -25.33 -18.33 9.49
N LEU A 247 -25.08 -17.48 10.48
CA LEU A 247 -25.61 -16.12 10.51
C LEU A 247 -25.04 -15.29 9.34
N PHE A 248 -23.72 -15.39 9.11
CA PHE A 248 -23.03 -14.73 8.01
C PHE A 248 -23.59 -15.13 6.63
N ILE A 249 -23.83 -16.42 6.39
CA ILE A 249 -24.47 -16.89 5.15
C ILE A 249 -25.85 -16.26 5.00
N SER A 250 -26.69 -16.36 6.03
CA SER A 250 -28.06 -15.83 5.98
C SER A 250 -28.09 -14.33 5.68
N HIS A 251 -27.21 -13.54 6.31
CA HIS A 251 -27.10 -12.11 6.05
C HIS A 251 -26.57 -11.82 4.64
N THR A 252 -25.57 -12.57 4.18
CA THR A 252 -24.96 -12.39 2.85
C THR A 252 -25.96 -12.67 1.73
N GLU A 253 -26.68 -13.79 1.80
CA GLU A 253 -27.70 -14.16 0.79
C GLU A 253 -28.84 -13.15 0.77
N PHE A 254 -29.23 -12.62 1.93
CA PHE A 254 -30.21 -11.56 2.03
C PHE A 254 -29.74 -10.28 1.31
N ILE A 255 -28.50 -9.82 1.55
CA ILE A 255 -27.95 -8.63 0.87
C ILE A 255 -27.78 -8.86 -0.63
N PHE A 256 -27.34 -10.04 -1.06
CA PHE A 256 -27.23 -10.36 -2.48
C PHE A 256 -28.59 -10.34 -3.17
N SER A 257 -29.64 -10.87 -2.55
CA SER A 257 -30.98 -10.82 -3.14
C SER A 257 -31.49 -9.37 -3.29
N ILE A 258 -31.18 -8.49 -2.34
CA ILE A 258 -31.49 -7.05 -2.43
C ILE A 258 -30.68 -6.37 -3.54
N PHE A 259 -29.40 -6.69 -3.67
CA PHE A 259 -28.59 -6.13 -4.76
C PHE A 259 -29.06 -6.62 -6.13
N GLN A 260 -29.53 -7.86 -6.23
CA GLN A 260 -30.09 -8.40 -7.48
C GLN A 260 -31.44 -7.75 -7.83
N SER A 261 -32.30 -7.49 -6.83
CA SER A 261 -33.60 -6.86 -7.04
C SER A 261 -33.48 -5.37 -7.35
N HIS A 262 -32.57 -4.67 -6.67
CA HIS A 262 -32.30 -3.25 -6.86
C HIS A 262 -31.29 -3.02 -7.99
N LYS A 263 -31.78 -2.92 -9.23
CA LYS A 263 -30.95 -2.60 -10.39
C LYS A 263 -30.62 -1.11 -10.42
N LEU A 264 -29.34 -0.78 -10.49
CA LEU A 264 -28.86 0.58 -10.62
C LEU A 264 -29.12 1.08 -12.04
N GLU A 265 -29.78 2.22 -12.18
CA GLU A 265 -29.95 2.87 -13.48
C GLU A 265 -28.63 3.43 -14.00
N HIS A 266 -28.43 3.34 -15.31
CA HIS A 266 -27.24 3.85 -15.96
C HIS A 266 -27.31 5.38 -15.99
N VAL A 267 -26.64 6.06 -15.05
CA VAL A 267 -26.41 7.49 -15.17
C VAL A 267 -25.37 7.69 -16.28
N SER A 268 -25.88 7.82 -17.50
CA SER A 268 -25.11 8.28 -18.65
C SER A 268 -24.53 9.64 -18.30
N ARG A 269 -23.22 9.70 -18.06
CA ARG A 269 -22.48 10.95 -17.94
C ARG A 269 -22.46 11.64 -19.31
N THR A 270 -23.56 12.29 -19.68
CA THR A 270 -23.60 13.18 -20.85
C THR A 270 -23.69 14.65 -20.50
N ASP A 271 -23.80 15.06 -19.24
CA ASP A 271 -23.73 16.47 -18.87
C ASP A 271 -23.15 16.63 -17.47
N THR A 272 -21.88 17.06 -17.35
CA THR A 272 -21.29 17.89 -16.29
C THR A 272 -19.76 17.89 -16.37
N GLU A 273 -19.21 18.54 -17.39
CA GLU A 273 -17.79 18.97 -17.41
C GLU A 273 -17.56 20.25 -16.58
N SER A 274 -18.47 20.65 -15.69
CA SER A 274 -18.41 21.99 -15.10
C SER A 274 -18.92 22.08 -13.67
N THR A 275 -18.54 21.14 -12.80
CA THR A 275 -18.53 21.44 -11.37
C THR A 275 -17.46 20.60 -10.68
N GLU A 276 -16.27 21.18 -10.50
CA GLU A 276 -15.40 20.91 -9.36
C GLU A 276 -16.14 21.34 -8.07
N GLN A 277 -17.30 20.74 -7.79
CA GLN A 277 -17.92 20.84 -6.49
C GLN A 277 -17.01 20.06 -5.55
N ASN A 278 -16.49 20.75 -4.53
CA ASN A 278 -15.81 20.17 -3.38
C ASN A 278 -16.38 18.78 -3.08
N ILE A 279 -15.71 17.73 -3.54
CA ILE A 279 -16.09 16.35 -3.23
C ILE A 279 -15.84 16.23 -1.74
N HIS A 280 -16.90 16.39 -0.95
CA HIS A 280 -16.83 16.17 0.48
C HIS A 280 -16.41 14.72 0.70
N TYR A 281 -15.16 14.53 1.09
CA TYR A 281 -14.60 13.22 1.36
C TYR A 281 -15.11 12.72 2.71
N PHE A 282 -15.84 11.62 2.70
CA PHE A 282 -16.32 10.95 3.92
C PHE A 282 -15.34 9.85 4.32
N PRO A 283 -14.59 9.98 5.43
CA PRO A 283 -13.58 9.00 5.81
C PRO A 283 -14.16 7.67 6.34
N LYS A 284 -15.42 7.67 6.79
CA LYS A 284 -16.12 6.52 7.36
C LYS A 284 -17.51 6.39 6.77
N TYR A 285 -18.09 5.20 6.89
CA TYR A 285 -19.48 4.94 6.52
C TYR A 285 -20.44 5.79 7.35
N LEU A 286 -21.51 6.27 6.71
CA LEU A 286 -22.60 6.96 7.39
C LEU A 286 -23.65 5.91 7.74
N THR A 287 -23.79 5.61 9.03
CA THR A 287 -24.62 4.51 9.54
C THR A 287 -26.03 4.97 9.92
N ASN A 288 -26.54 6.06 9.33
CA ASN A 288 -27.91 6.50 9.59
C ASN A 288 -28.90 5.62 8.82
N HIS A 289 -29.95 5.12 9.50
CA HIS A 289 -30.95 4.23 8.90
C HIS A 289 -31.68 4.87 7.71
N LYS A 290 -32.03 6.17 7.80
CA LYS A 290 -32.70 6.90 6.70
C LYS A 290 -31.84 7.06 5.45
N LEU A 291 -30.52 6.91 5.58
CA LEU A 291 -29.58 7.08 4.47
C LEU A 291 -29.27 5.76 3.76
N LEU A 292 -29.60 4.61 4.33
CA LEU A 292 -29.16 3.33 3.80
C LEU A 292 -29.71 3.07 2.39
N GLU A 293 -31.00 3.33 2.14
CA GLU A 293 -31.59 3.18 0.80
C GLU A 293 -30.91 4.08 -0.24
N LEU A 294 -30.59 5.32 0.14
CA LEU A 294 -29.89 6.26 -0.72
C LEU A 294 -28.45 5.78 -1.00
N GLN A 295 -27.77 5.24 0.00
CA GLN A 295 -26.44 4.65 -0.15
C GLN A 295 -26.45 3.39 -1.02
N LEU A 296 -27.49 2.56 -0.94
CA LEU A 296 -27.65 1.38 -1.79
C LEU A 296 -27.84 1.75 -3.27
N SER A 297 -28.35 2.95 -3.52
CA SER A 297 -28.46 3.54 -4.86
C SER A 297 -27.13 4.12 -5.36
N ASP A 298 -26.13 4.32 -4.49
CA ASP A 298 -24.80 4.75 -4.90
C ASP A 298 -23.96 3.57 -5.43
N VAL A 299 -23.50 3.74 -6.66
CA VAL A 299 -22.57 2.84 -7.36
C VAL A 299 -21.31 2.57 -6.53
N ASN A 300 -20.71 3.62 -5.96
CA ASN A 300 -19.44 3.50 -5.25
C ASN A 300 -19.62 2.71 -3.96
N PHE A 301 -20.68 3.01 -3.21
CA PHE A 301 -21.03 2.30 -1.99
C PHE A 301 -21.23 0.80 -2.25
N ARG A 302 -22.01 0.44 -3.27
CA ARG A 302 -22.21 -0.97 -3.66
C ARG A 302 -20.88 -1.64 -4.03
N ARG A 303 -20.00 -0.96 -4.77
CA ARG A 303 -18.65 -1.48 -5.10
C ARG A 303 -17.80 -1.69 -3.85
N TYR A 304 -17.84 -0.80 -2.86
CA TYR A 304 -17.08 -0.96 -1.62
C TYR A 304 -17.47 -2.23 -0.88
N ILE A 305 -18.77 -2.50 -0.74
CA ILE A 305 -19.28 -3.69 -0.06
C ILE A 305 -18.93 -4.97 -0.84
N LEU A 306 -19.12 -4.97 -2.16
CA LEU A 306 -18.79 -6.13 -2.99
C LEU A 306 -17.28 -6.45 -2.95
N ILE A 307 -16.42 -5.43 -2.95
CA ILE A 307 -14.97 -5.62 -2.78
C ILE A 307 -14.64 -6.15 -1.39
N GLN A 308 -15.29 -5.67 -0.32
CA GLN A 308 -15.09 -6.22 1.03
C GLN A 308 -15.41 -7.71 1.10
N PHE A 309 -16.48 -8.16 0.44
CA PHE A 309 -16.76 -9.60 0.31
C PHE A 309 -15.64 -10.35 -0.42
N LEU A 310 -15.15 -9.84 -1.55
CA LEU A 310 -14.06 -10.49 -2.29
C LEU A 310 -12.77 -10.60 -1.45
N LEU A 311 -12.40 -9.54 -0.74
CA LEU A 311 -11.24 -9.52 0.16
C LEU A 311 -11.40 -10.52 1.30
N LEU A 312 -12.59 -10.57 1.92
CA LEU A 312 -12.90 -11.53 2.96
C LEU A 312 -12.79 -12.97 2.45
N PHE A 313 -13.42 -13.28 1.31
CA PHE A 313 -13.41 -14.61 0.73
C PHE A 313 -12.01 -15.07 0.33
N GLN A 314 -11.20 -14.18 -0.25
CA GLN A 314 -9.80 -14.48 -0.54
C GLN A 314 -9.00 -14.76 0.74
N TYR A 315 -9.18 -13.97 1.80
CA TYR A 315 -8.50 -14.20 3.08
C TYR A 315 -8.89 -15.53 3.73
N LEU A 316 -10.17 -15.90 3.68
CA LEU A 316 -10.64 -17.10 4.36
C LEU A 316 -9.96 -18.36 3.81
N ASP A 317 -9.76 -18.44 2.49
CA ASP A 317 -9.12 -19.57 1.79
C ASP A 317 -7.57 -19.43 1.72
N ALA A 318 -7.04 -18.23 2.00
CA ALA A 318 -5.61 -17.97 1.88
C ALA A 318 -4.77 -18.72 2.95
N PRO A 319 -3.62 -19.31 2.55
CA PRO A 319 -2.63 -19.82 3.48
C PRO A 319 -1.87 -18.63 4.10
N VAL A 320 -1.90 -18.52 5.42
CA VAL A 320 -1.20 -17.46 6.17
C VAL A 320 -0.36 -18.12 7.27
N LYS A 321 0.94 -17.84 7.30
CA LYS A 321 1.92 -18.50 8.17
C LYS A 321 1.60 -18.45 9.67
N PHE A 322 0.99 -17.37 10.14
CA PHE A 322 0.66 -17.15 11.55
C PHE A 322 -0.80 -17.45 11.89
N LYS A 323 -1.56 -18.04 10.96
CA LYS A 323 -2.95 -18.43 11.17
C LYS A 323 -3.01 -19.77 11.92
N PRO A 324 -3.81 -19.91 12.98
CA PRO A 324 -3.99 -21.19 13.68
C PRO A 324 -4.45 -22.31 12.74
N ASP A 325 -3.96 -23.54 12.95
CA ASP A 325 -4.32 -24.71 12.12
C ASP A 325 -5.83 -25.03 12.13
N ASN A 326 -6.54 -24.60 13.18
CA ASN A 326 -7.97 -24.78 13.34
C ASN A 326 -8.81 -23.86 12.42
N PHE A 327 -8.19 -22.86 11.78
CA PHE A 327 -8.87 -21.92 10.88
C PHE A 327 -8.76 -22.37 9.42
N LYS A 328 -9.35 -23.54 9.15
CA LYS A 328 -9.52 -24.09 7.79
C LYS A 328 -11.00 -24.19 7.45
N ILE A 329 -11.33 -23.82 6.22
CA ILE A 329 -12.69 -23.91 5.69
C ILE A 329 -13.01 -25.36 5.32
N LYS A 330 -14.26 -25.79 5.55
CA LYS A 330 -14.75 -27.11 5.12
C LYS A 330 -15.00 -27.14 3.59
N PRO A 331 -14.94 -28.31 2.93
CA PRO A 331 -15.17 -28.39 1.48
C PRO A 331 -16.52 -27.79 1.04
N ASP A 332 -17.60 -28.07 1.77
CA ASP A 332 -18.94 -27.53 1.48
C ASP A 332 -18.98 -25.99 1.53
N GLN A 333 -18.26 -25.41 2.49
CA GLN A 333 -18.16 -23.95 2.64
C GLN A 333 -17.32 -23.34 1.51
N GLN A 334 -16.29 -24.06 1.04
CA GLN A 334 -15.46 -23.60 -0.08
C GLN A 334 -16.25 -23.56 -1.39
N GLU A 335 -17.14 -24.52 -1.62
CA GLU A 335 -18.05 -24.51 -2.78
C GLU A 335 -19.03 -23.32 -2.71
N TRP A 336 -19.62 -23.07 -1.54
CA TRP A 336 -20.48 -21.90 -1.34
C TRP A 336 -19.74 -20.57 -1.57
N ILE A 337 -18.48 -20.45 -1.12
CA ILE A 337 -17.65 -19.26 -1.37
C ILE A 337 -17.41 -19.07 -2.88
N LYS A 338 -17.08 -20.13 -3.63
CA LYS A 338 -16.88 -20.04 -5.08
C LYS A 338 -18.14 -19.57 -5.80
N ASN A 339 -19.30 -20.11 -5.44
CA ASN A 339 -20.59 -19.68 -5.99
C ASN A 339 -20.88 -18.21 -5.66
N SER A 340 -20.59 -17.80 -4.42
CA SER A 340 -20.75 -16.42 -3.96
C SER A 340 -19.83 -15.45 -4.70
N ILE A 341 -18.57 -15.82 -4.96
CA ILE A 341 -17.61 -15.04 -5.75
C ILE A 341 -18.13 -14.81 -7.18
N ASN A 342 -18.69 -15.85 -7.82
CA ASN A 342 -19.26 -15.72 -9.16
C ASN A 342 -20.44 -14.73 -9.17
N ASN A 343 -21.35 -14.84 -8.20
CA ASN A 343 -22.46 -13.91 -8.04
C ASN A 343 -21.97 -12.46 -7.82
N ILE A 344 -20.93 -12.26 -7.00
CA ILE A 344 -20.34 -10.92 -6.81
C ILE A 344 -19.79 -10.35 -8.12
N TYR A 345 -19.06 -11.15 -8.92
CA TYR A 345 -18.57 -10.66 -10.21
C TYR A 345 -19.70 -10.33 -11.18
N GLU A 346 -20.79 -11.10 -11.20
CA GLU A 346 -21.99 -10.76 -11.96
C GLU A 346 -22.62 -9.44 -11.48
N LEU A 347 -22.73 -9.23 -10.17
CA LEU A 347 -23.24 -7.99 -9.59
C LEU A 347 -22.35 -6.78 -9.93
N ILE A 348 -21.02 -6.95 -9.91
CA ILE A 348 -20.07 -5.90 -10.31
C ILE A 348 -20.20 -5.59 -11.80
N ASN A 349 -20.28 -6.61 -12.66
CA ASN A 349 -20.46 -6.44 -14.09
C ASN A 349 -21.74 -5.67 -14.41
N ASN A 350 -22.81 -5.93 -13.66
CA ASN A 350 -24.11 -5.27 -13.77
C ASN A 350 -24.13 -3.86 -13.12
N THR A 351 -23.03 -3.39 -12.52
CA THR A 351 -22.95 -2.09 -11.85
C THR A 351 -22.27 -1.04 -12.75
N PRO A 352 -23.01 -0.11 -13.37
CA PRO A 352 -22.43 0.99 -14.17
C PRO A 352 -21.67 2.00 -13.28
N PRO A 353 -20.71 2.80 -13.78
CA PRO A 353 -20.15 2.83 -15.15
C PRO A 353 -19.00 1.82 -15.33
N ASP A 354 -18.83 1.25 -16.52
CA ASP A 354 -17.74 0.32 -16.88
C ASP A 354 -17.55 -0.88 -15.92
N GLY A 355 -18.66 -1.56 -15.55
CA GLY A 355 -18.63 -2.70 -14.62
C GLY A 355 -17.67 -3.82 -15.03
N ILE A 356 -17.60 -4.14 -16.33
CA ILE A 356 -16.72 -5.18 -16.88
C ILE A 356 -15.24 -4.82 -16.68
N ARG A 357 -14.84 -3.59 -17.06
CA ARG A 357 -13.46 -3.13 -16.91
C ARG A 357 -13.07 -3.06 -15.42
N PHE A 358 -13.99 -2.58 -14.58
CA PHE A 358 -13.78 -2.56 -13.14
C PHE A 358 -13.56 -3.97 -12.57
N SER A 359 -14.37 -4.94 -13.00
CA SER A 359 -14.24 -6.36 -12.63
C SER A 359 -12.88 -6.95 -13.00
N GLU A 360 -12.36 -6.65 -14.19
CA GLU A 360 -11.01 -7.04 -14.63
C GLU A 360 -9.91 -6.43 -13.75
N VAL A 361 -10.03 -5.14 -13.44
CA VAL A 361 -9.07 -4.45 -12.56
C VAL A 361 -9.07 -5.07 -11.16
N VAL A 362 -10.24 -5.35 -10.60
CA VAL A 362 -10.37 -6.01 -9.29
C VAL A 362 -9.72 -7.40 -9.31
N LYS A 363 -9.96 -8.20 -10.36
CA LYS A 363 -9.30 -9.51 -10.52
C LYS A 363 -7.77 -9.38 -10.52
N ASN A 364 -7.22 -8.42 -11.26
CA ASN A 364 -5.77 -8.19 -11.31
C ASN A 364 -5.20 -7.75 -9.96
N ILE A 365 -5.93 -6.94 -9.18
CA ILE A 365 -5.53 -6.52 -7.84
C ILE A 365 -5.48 -7.72 -6.88
N LEU A 366 -6.52 -8.56 -6.89
CA LEU A 366 -6.62 -9.76 -6.06
C LEU A 366 -5.53 -10.79 -6.39
N GLN A 367 -5.20 -10.97 -7.67
CA GLN A 367 -4.04 -11.79 -8.09
C GLN A 367 -2.71 -11.26 -7.58
N ARG A 368 -2.52 -9.93 -7.58
CA ARG A 368 -1.32 -9.30 -7.01
C ARG A 368 -1.25 -9.49 -5.49
N GLU A 369 -2.40 -9.47 -4.81
CA GLU A 369 -2.47 -9.74 -3.37
C GLU A 369 -2.03 -11.17 -3.02
N GLU A 370 -2.32 -12.18 -3.86
CA GLU A 370 -1.79 -13.53 -3.66
C GLU A 370 -0.26 -13.57 -3.68
N GLN A 371 0.36 -12.81 -4.60
CA GLN A 371 1.81 -12.69 -4.68
C GLN A 371 2.37 -12.01 -3.42
N TRP A 372 1.67 -10.99 -2.94
CA TRP A 372 2.02 -10.31 -1.69
C TRP A 372 1.94 -11.24 -0.48
N ASN A 373 0.90 -12.05 -0.39
CA ASN A 373 0.74 -13.04 0.68
C ASN A 373 1.86 -14.08 0.65
N LYS A 374 2.22 -14.59 -0.54
CA LYS A 374 3.37 -15.49 -0.72
C LYS A 374 4.67 -14.85 -0.24
N TRP A 375 4.98 -13.64 -0.71
CA TRP A 375 6.18 -12.89 -0.27
C TRP A 375 6.23 -12.68 1.25
N LYS A 376 5.07 -12.41 1.88
CA LYS A 376 4.97 -12.26 3.32
C LYS A 376 5.21 -13.57 4.07
N ASN A 377 4.63 -14.68 3.60
CA ASN A 377 4.83 -16.01 4.16
C ASN A 377 6.29 -16.47 4.08
N ASP A 378 7.01 -16.04 3.03
CA ASP A 378 8.45 -16.27 2.84
C ASP A 378 9.33 -15.45 3.79
N GLY A 379 8.74 -14.64 4.67
CA GLY A 379 9.48 -13.84 5.66
C GLY A 379 9.91 -12.48 5.14
N CYS A 380 9.23 -11.96 4.10
CA CYS A 380 9.44 -10.62 3.56
C CYS A 380 10.89 -10.37 3.08
N PRO A 381 11.42 -11.18 2.14
CA PRO A 381 12.77 -10.99 1.64
C PRO A 381 12.96 -9.61 1.02
N GLU A 382 14.15 -9.04 1.18
CA GLU A 382 14.50 -7.75 0.57
C GLU A 382 14.29 -7.76 -0.94
N VAL A 383 13.38 -6.91 -1.42
CA VAL A 383 13.06 -6.76 -2.84
C VAL A 383 14.20 -6.06 -3.61
N VAL A 384 15.28 -5.68 -2.93
CA VAL A 384 16.43 -4.99 -3.52
C VAL A 384 17.15 -5.94 -4.46
N LYS A 385 16.92 -5.78 -5.78
CA LYS A 385 18.00 -5.95 -6.75
C LYS A 385 19.12 -5.03 -6.27
N ARG A 386 20.17 -5.59 -5.66
CA ARG A 386 21.39 -4.83 -5.36
C ARG A 386 21.84 -4.21 -6.67
N LEU A 387 21.62 -2.91 -6.85
CA LEU A 387 22.49 -2.11 -7.68
C LEU A 387 23.79 -2.07 -6.87
N ILE A 388 24.63 -3.09 -7.07
CA ILE A 388 25.94 -3.16 -6.45
C ILE A 388 26.64 -1.84 -6.83
N PRO A 389 26.93 -0.95 -5.86
CA PRO A 389 27.73 0.23 -6.15
C PRO A 389 29.08 -0.27 -6.66
N ALA A 390 29.59 0.32 -7.73
CA ALA A 390 30.82 -0.13 -8.40
C ALA A 390 32.10 -0.01 -7.55
N SER A 391 32.01 0.33 -6.26
CA SER A 391 33.12 0.60 -5.36
C SER A 391 33.52 -0.57 -4.45
N ASP A 392 32.68 -1.59 -4.24
CA ASP A 392 32.96 -2.70 -3.31
C ASP A 392 33.33 -4.02 -4.04
N GLN A 393 34.23 -3.93 -5.01
CA GLN A 393 34.97 -5.09 -5.53
C GLN A 393 36.47 -4.94 -5.18
N GLY A 394 36.77 -4.86 -3.88
CA GLY A 394 38.09 -5.18 -3.35
C GLY A 394 38.15 -6.66 -2.99
N ASP A 395 39.18 -7.35 -3.49
CA ASP A 395 39.64 -8.68 -3.05
C ASP A 395 38.75 -9.90 -3.27
N MET A 396 38.34 -10.13 -4.52
CA MET A 396 38.00 -11.47 -5.02
C MET A 396 38.70 -11.68 -6.39
N PRO A 397 39.39 -12.81 -6.65
CA PRO A 397 39.98 -13.05 -7.96
C PRO A 397 38.87 -13.17 -9.00
N ALA A 398 38.78 -12.16 -9.87
CA ALA A 398 37.70 -12.02 -10.83
C ALA A 398 37.66 -13.20 -11.82
N PRO A 399 36.50 -13.82 -12.06
CA PRO A 399 36.33 -14.73 -13.19
C PRO A 399 36.53 -13.92 -14.48
N LYS A 400 37.36 -14.42 -15.41
CA LYS A 400 37.71 -13.75 -16.68
C LYS A 400 36.44 -13.33 -17.45
N ARG A 401 35.99 -12.09 -17.24
CA ARG A 401 34.94 -11.45 -18.03
C ARG A 401 35.45 -11.34 -19.47
N ARG A 402 34.84 -12.07 -20.40
CA ARG A 402 35.01 -11.80 -21.83
C ARG A 402 34.59 -10.35 -22.06
N LEU A 403 35.56 -9.48 -22.35
CA LEU A 403 35.30 -8.11 -22.80
C LEU A 403 34.24 -8.17 -23.91
N ARG A 404 33.07 -7.57 -23.67
CA ARG A 404 32.08 -7.37 -24.73
C ARG A 404 32.77 -6.48 -25.77
N LYS A 405 33.05 -7.03 -26.94
CA LYS A 405 33.69 -6.30 -28.05
C LYS A 405 32.85 -5.07 -28.38
N ASN A 406 33.49 -3.93 -28.59
CA ASN A 406 32.79 -2.71 -28.98
C ASN A 406 32.00 -2.97 -30.26
N LEU A 407 30.76 -2.47 -30.34
CA LEU A 407 29.86 -2.68 -31.47
C LEU A 407 30.52 -2.31 -32.81
N GLY A 408 31.33 -1.24 -32.82
CA GLY A 408 32.10 -0.83 -33.99
C GLY A 408 33.11 -1.87 -34.47
N ASP A 409 33.76 -2.61 -33.56
CA ASP A 409 34.71 -3.67 -33.91
C ASP A 409 33.99 -4.93 -34.40
N VAL A 410 32.79 -5.19 -33.89
CA VAL A 410 31.94 -6.29 -34.36
C VAL A 410 31.48 -6.04 -35.80
N ILE A 411 31.04 -4.82 -36.10
CA ILE A 411 30.62 -4.43 -37.45
C ILE A 411 31.81 -4.49 -38.41
N LYS A 412 32.96 -3.90 -38.07
CA LYS A 412 34.17 -3.96 -38.91
C LYS A 412 34.61 -5.40 -39.23
N ASN A 413 34.61 -6.29 -38.24
CA ASN A 413 34.98 -7.70 -38.46
C ASN A 413 33.94 -8.47 -39.29
N MET A 414 32.65 -8.17 -39.15
CA MET A 414 31.59 -8.79 -39.96
C MET A 414 31.67 -8.32 -41.41
N THR A 415 31.81 -7.01 -41.64
CA THR A 415 31.97 -6.44 -42.97
C THR A 415 33.23 -6.92 -43.68
N ALA A 416 34.35 -7.06 -42.96
CA ALA A 416 35.58 -7.65 -43.51
C ALA A 416 35.39 -9.10 -43.99
N ASN A 417 34.43 -9.83 -43.41
CA ASN A 417 34.06 -11.19 -43.80
C ASN A 417 32.86 -11.25 -44.76
N ASN A 418 32.50 -10.13 -45.42
CA ASN A 418 31.31 -10.00 -46.28
C ASN A 418 29.99 -10.42 -45.61
N LYS A 419 29.87 -10.22 -44.29
CA LYS A 419 28.66 -10.50 -43.50
C LYS A 419 28.01 -9.22 -43.00
N VAL A 420 26.69 -9.17 -43.02
CA VAL A 420 25.89 -8.03 -42.55
C VAL A 420 25.47 -8.26 -41.10
N PHE A 421 25.63 -7.24 -40.24
CA PHE A 421 25.22 -7.29 -38.84
C PHE A 421 23.96 -6.44 -38.63
N LEU A 422 22.87 -7.05 -38.14
CA LEU A 422 21.55 -6.42 -37.99
C LEU A 422 21.14 -6.19 -36.52
N GLY A 423 22.08 -6.33 -35.58
CA GLY A 423 21.85 -6.10 -34.15
C GLY A 423 21.34 -7.34 -33.42
N ASP A 424 20.26 -7.95 -33.92
CA ASP A 424 19.72 -9.19 -33.37
C ASP A 424 20.46 -10.43 -33.94
N PRO A 425 20.89 -11.40 -33.11
CA PRO A 425 21.61 -12.59 -33.56
C PRO A 425 20.82 -13.49 -34.52
N GLU A 426 19.49 -13.58 -34.41
CA GLU A 426 18.70 -14.38 -35.33
C GLU A 426 18.58 -13.71 -36.70
N LEU A 427 18.29 -12.41 -36.73
CA LEU A 427 18.30 -11.62 -37.98
C LEU A 427 19.66 -11.64 -38.68
N THR A 428 20.75 -11.49 -37.91
CA THR A 428 22.12 -11.56 -38.44
C THR A 428 22.42 -12.94 -39.04
N LYS A 429 21.91 -14.02 -38.42
CA LYS A 429 22.07 -15.38 -38.95
C LYS A 429 21.26 -15.58 -40.23
N LEU A 430 20.01 -15.11 -40.26
CA LEU A 430 19.11 -15.24 -41.39
C LEU A 430 19.63 -14.50 -42.63
N TRP A 431 20.14 -13.28 -42.44
CA TRP A 431 20.64 -12.45 -43.54
C TRP A 431 21.95 -12.96 -44.15
N ASN A 432 22.73 -13.73 -43.39
CA ASN A 432 24.00 -14.31 -43.85
C ASN A 432 23.85 -15.79 -44.23
N PHE A 433 22.63 -16.33 -44.31
CA PHE A 433 22.38 -17.76 -44.57
C PHE A 433 22.73 -18.15 -46.02
N LYS A 434 22.45 -17.27 -46.99
CA LYS A 434 22.93 -17.39 -48.37
C LYS A 434 23.30 -15.99 -48.90
N PRO A 435 24.49 -15.82 -49.51
CA PRO A 435 24.94 -14.50 -49.99
C PRO A 435 24.16 -14.01 -51.21
N ASP A 436 23.65 -14.93 -52.04
CA ASP A 436 22.80 -14.61 -53.18
C ASP A 436 21.36 -15.10 -52.95
N ASN A 437 20.43 -14.15 -52.86
CA ASN A 437 19.01 -14.42 -52.66
C ASN A 437 18.40 -15.16 -53.88
N LEU A 438 18.97 -15.02 -55.08
CA LEU A 438 18.48 -15.69 -56.28
C LEU A 438 18.87 -17.18 -56.30
N GLU A 439 20.04 -17.55 -55.79
CA GLU A 439 20.42 -18.95 -55.58
C GLU A 439 19.62 -19.60 -54.45
N ALA A 440 19.21 -18.82 -53.44
CA ALA A 440 18.30 -19.31 -52.40
C ALA A 440 16.93 -19.73 -52.97
N CYS A 441 16.47 -19.08 -54.04
CA CYS A 441 15.22 -19.40 -54.73
C CYS A 441 15.30 -20.59 -55.69
N LYS A 442 16.50 -21.11 -56.02
CA LYS A 442 16.69 -22.31 -56.85
C LYS A 442 16.69 -23.62 -56.06
N GLY A 443 16.41 -23.57 -54.75
CA GLY A 443 16.38 -24.77 -53.90
C GLY A 443 15.21 -25.69 -54.26
N PRO A 444 15.39 -27.02 -54.26
CA PRO A 444 14.34 -27.99 -54.59
C PRO A 444 13.14 -27.93 -53.61
N GLU A 445 13.35 -27.46 -52.38
CA GLU A 445 12.29 -27.25 -51.37
C GLU A 445 11.35 -26.08 -51.71
N ARG A 446 11.71 -25.23 -52.69
CA ARG A 446 10.87 -24.12 -53.18
C ARG A 446 10.25 -24.40 -54.55
N ASP A 447 10.43 -25.61 -55.08
CA ASP A 447 9.69 -26.07 -56.25
C ASP A 447 8.30 -26.53 -55.78
N PHE A 448 7.31 -25.64 -55.90
CA PHE A 448 5.93 -25.90 -55.47
C PHE A 448 5.11 -26.59 -56.56
N LEU A 449 5.71 -26.89 -57.73
CA LEU A 449 5.04 -27.62 -58.79
C LEU A 449 5.05 -29.11 -58.45
N PRO A 450 3.89 -29.75 -58.29
CA PRO A 450 3.83 -31.20 -58.17
C PRO A 450 4.40 -31.83 -59.44
N SER A 451 5.01 -33.01 -59.32
CA SER A 451 5.48 -33.75 -60.50
C SER A 451 4.29 -34.05 -61.42
N PHE A 452 4.55 -34.15 -62.73
CA PHE A 452 3.52 -34.43 -63.73
C PHE A 452 2.71 -35.69 -63.35
N ASP A 453 3.37 -36.72 -62.83
CA ASP A 453 2.74 -37.96 -62.37
C ASP A 453 1.81 -37.72 -61.17
N SER A 454 2.21 -36.90 -60.19
CA SER A 454 1.39 -36.56 -59.03
C SER A 454 0.17 -35.70 -59.40
N PHE A 455 0.29 -34.83 -60.40
CA PHE A 455 -0.81 -33.97 -60.84
C PHE A 455 -1.88 -34.75 -61.60
N PHE A 456 -1.49 -35.71 -62.44
CA PHE A 456 -2.43 -36.52 -63.22
C PHE A 456 -2.90 -37.78 -62.51
N GLN A 457 -2.34 -38.13 -61.35
CA GLN A 457 -2.73 -39.31 -60.58
C GLN A 457 -4.25 -39.35 -60.32
N GLU A 458 -4.84 -38.22 -59.95
CA GLU A 458 -6.28 -38.12 -59.68
C GLU A 458 -7.13 -38.27 -60.96
N ALA A 459 -6.63 -37.82 -62.10
CA ALA A 459 -7.28 -38.00 -63.40
C ALA A 459 -7.15 -39.45 -63.91
N PHE A 460 -6.02 -40.11 -63.64
CA PHE A 460 -5.84 -41.53 -63.93
C PHE A 460 -6.74 -42.41 -63.05
N GLU A 461 -6.88 -42.08 -61.76
CA GLU A 461 -7.81 -42.76 -60.85
C GLU A 461 -9.28 -42.58 -61.26
N GLN A 462 -9.65 -41.43 -61.85
CA GLN A 462 -10.99 -41.20 -62.40
C GLN A 462 -11.25 -41.88 -63.77
N LEU A 463 -10.19 -42.20 -64.52
CA LEU A 463 -10.26 -42.92 -65.79
C LEU A 463 -10.30 -44.44 -65.60
N ASP A 464 -9.99 -44.93 -64.40
CA ASP A 464 -9.94 -46.37 -64.10
C ASP A 464 -11.36 -46.96 -64.03
N PRO A 465 -11.76 -47.84 -64.97
CA PRO A 465 -13.14 -48.34 -65.07
C PRO A 465 -13.62 -49.16 -63.87
N GLU A 466 -12.70 -49.60 -63.00
CA GLU A 466 -13.00 -50.41 -61.80
C GLU A 466 -13.46 -49.57 -60.59
N LEU A 467 -13.22 -48.24 -60.59
CA LEU A 467 -13.63 -47.32 -59.52
C LEU A 467 -14.96 -46.59 -59.79
N CYS A 468 -15.61 -46.90 -60.93
CA CYS A 468 -16.99 -46.48 -61.17
C CYS A 468 -17.96 -47.20 -60.23
N ILE A 469 -18.24 -46.56 -59.10
CA ILE A 469 -19.36 -46.88 -58.21
C ILE A 469 -20.63 -47.03 -59.05
N GLU A 470 -21.34 -48.12 -58.80
CA GLU A 470 -22.43 -48.70 -59.57
C GLU A 470 -23.59 -47.76 -59.96
N ASN A 471 -24.32 -48.24 -60.98
CA ASN A 471 -25.48 -47.66 -61.66
C ASN A 471 -26.67 -47.24 -60.75
N GLN A 472 -26.56 -46.14 -60.01
CA GLN A 472 -27.74 -45.42 -59.47
C GLN A 472 -27.94 -44.00 -60.02
N TYR A 473 -27.11 -43.59 -60.99
CA TYR A 473 -27.31 -42.34 -61.75
C TYR A 473 -27.27 -42.60 -63.26
N LYS A 474 -28.14 -43.50 -63.72
CA LYS A 474 -28.69 -43.44 -65.08
C LYS A 474 -30.20 -43.33 -65.01
#